data_AF-F2R596-F1
#
_entry.id   AF-F2R596-F1
#
_cell.length_a   1.000
_cell.length_b   1.000
_cell.length_c   1.000
_cell.angle_alpha   90.00
_cell.angle_beta   90.00
_cell.angle_gamma   90.00
#
_symmetry.space_group_name_H-M   'P 1'
#
loop_
_entity.id
_entity.type
_entity.pdbx_description
1 polymer ?
#
loop_
_entity_poly.entity_id
_entity_poly.type
_entity_poly.pdbx_seq_one_letter_code
_entity_poly.pdbx_strand_id
1 'polypeptide(L)'
;MDGADGVRTGPGGNRVINNLRALADAVGMGPTAGDGRDLLVRQRDVEGPLHLDRVSADRLELVHVDAAGIVAVRSCVIEELVLDHCSADAILVTNSRIGRLTVRNAPVNCEISITESTASVIDVHSCGPLKVTNVRVGESMQIAAVRGGVRLKGLRTAALAMRSQATSGRRGRPDVHLEHVRVTESLVFDDLWLASLTLRDIDATSVELRRVRLDSPLTGIGVHCSDFLRINGMVVPGEAGCLEESEVQGVIEVKGVRRIVAAVPRQRPTGAAARTAPGPTPPAGSTPPPEPLELTLRSSTVRRVRVTAEDDAPLVVGLDNSVVTEALSMPSGPARFRLAGDSTVQEVDLGSAVFRRSSQVNGFLERVFTRVTANSLEAVRTTLARQRRTAEADELYYRIRQREAAQTPWLRRWVGHGLLGGVFGWGVRARNPARALVCGILATAVALRLSGAPPGLGSQRLTDLSAAGKSLVFACALWLNVGVGAPSEAKTYDWTAMAVCFTIGGIIFTTLTVGIVIRKLVR
;
A
#
# COMPACT_ATOMS: atom_id res chain seq x y z
N MET A 1 22.98 -14.52 58.27
CA MET A 1 23.94 -13.53 57.77
C MET A 1 23.20 -12.20 57.76
N ASP A 2 23.41 -11.45 58.83
CA ASP A 2 22.73 -10.19 59.14
C ASP A 2 23.17 -9.08 58.18
N GLY A 3 22.18 -8.39 57.61
CA GLY A 3 22.35 -7.21 56.77
C GLY A 3 21.47 -6.08 57.30
N ALA A 4 21.73 -5.66 58.53
CA ALA A 4 21.13 -4.48 59.13
C ALA A 4 21.81 -3.22 58.59
N ASP A 5 21.31 -2.73 57.45
CA ASP A 5 21.34 -1.31 57.02
C ASP A 5 20.58 -1.19 55.69
N GLY A 6 19.24 -1.18 55.78
CA GLY A 6 18.33 -1.20 54.62
C GLY A 6 18.16 0.14 53.91
N VAL A 7 18.63 1.24 54.51
CA VAL A 7 18.56 2.61 53.97
C VAL A 7 19.96 3.15 53.78
N ARG A 8 20.36 3.42 52.54
CA ARG A 8 21.59 4.18 52.25
C ARG A 8 21.21 5.58 51.81
N THR A 9 21.74 6.60 52.48
CA THR A 9 21.66 7.98 52.01
C THR A 9 22.64 8.17 50.85
N GLY A 10 22.12 8.34 49.64
CA GLY A 10 22.92 8.69 48.47
C GLY A 10 23.43 10.14 48.55
N PRO A 11 24.38 10.52 47.69
CA PRO A 11 24.78 11.92 47.54
C PRO A 11 23.54 12.75 47.15
N GLY A 12 23.16 13.71 48.00
CA GLY A 12 21.98 14.57 47.81
C GLY A 12 20.81 14.34 48.78
N GLY A 13 20.92 13.42 49.74
CA GLY A 13 19.85 13.17 50.73
C GLY A 13 18.76 12.19 50.27
N ASN A 14 18.91 11.60 49.08
CA ASN A 14 17.98 10.58 48.58
C ASN A 14 18.12 9.28 49.41
N ARG A 15 17.00 8.81 49.97
CA ARG A 15 16.91 7.52 50.66
C ARG A 15 16.81 6.41 49.62
N VAL A 16 17.86 5.59 49.51
CA VAL A 16 17.85 4.37 48.70
C VAL A 16 17.37 3.22 49.57
N ILE A 17 16.28 2.59 49.15
CA ILE A 17 15.57 1.54 49.87
C ILE A 17 15.95 0.19 49.25
N ASN A 18 16.60 -0.65 50.06
CA ASN A 18 17.20 -1.90 49.59
C ASN A 18 16.41 -3.16 50.00
N ASN A 19 15.38 -3.03 50.83
CA ASN A 19 14.51 -4.14 51.25
C ASN A 19 13.11 -3.64 51.63
N LEU A 20 12.14 -4.56 51.73
CA LEU A 20 10.74 -4.24 52.03
C LEU A 20 10.54 -3.62 53.43
N ARG A 21 11.37 -4.02 54.39
CA ARG A 21 11.34 -3.44 55.75
C ARG A 21 11.75 -1.97 55.75
N ALA A 22 12.83 -1.63 55.05
CA ALA A 22 13.25 -0.24 54.85
C ALA A 22 12.21 0.57 54.08
N LEU A 23 11.47 -0.06 53.16
CA LEU A 23 10.33 0.57 52.49
C LEU A 23 9.19 0.85 53.48
N ALA A 24 8.83 -0.14 54.30
CA ALA A 24 7.82 0.01 55.33
C ALA A 24 8.18 1.11 56.34
N ASP A 25 9.44 1.14 56.79
CA ASP A 25 9.97 2.17 57.70
C ASP A 25 9.97 3.55 57.05
N ALA A 26 10.40 3.65 55.78
CA ALA A 26 10.44 4.92 55.05
C ALA A 26 9.05 5.54 54.84
N VAL A 27 8.01 4.69 54.74
CA VAL A 27 6.61 5.12 54.58
C VAL A 27 5.87 5.20 55.93
N GLY A 28 6.58 4.99 57.05
CA GLY A 28 6.02 5.12 58.40
C GLY A 28 4.98 4.05 58.73
N MET A 29 5.19 2.81 58.26
CA MET A 29 4.41 1.65 58.67
C MET A 29 4.92 1.08 60.00
N GLY A 30 4.08 0.27 60.67
CA GLY A 30 4.44 -0.35 61.93
C GLY A 30 5.62 -1.33 61.81
N PRO A 31 6.29 -1.66 62.93
CA PRO A 31 7.58 -2.38 62.96
C PRO A 31 7.53 -3.83 62.44
N THR A 32 6.34 -4.37 62.16
CA THR A 32 6.10 -5.72 61.62
C THR A 32 5.76 -5.71 60.13
N ALA A 33 5.58 -4.54 59.51
CA ALA A 33 5.31 -4.41 58.09
C ALA A 33 6.59 -4.64 57.28
N GLY A 34 6.53 -5.45 56.23
CA GLY A 34 7.67 -5.73 55.35
C GLY A 34 8.63 -6.82 55.84
N ASP A 35 8.29 -7.57 56.90
CA ASP A 35 9.03 -8.77 57.34
C ASP A 35 8.76 -9.99 56.43
N GLY A 36 7.71 -9.93 55.60
CA GLY A 36 7.37 -10.94 54.59
C GLY A 36 7.97 -10.65 53.21
N ARG A 37 7.58 -11.46 52.22
CA ARG A 37 7.88 -11.21 50.79
C ARG A 37 6.86 -10.30 50.11
N ASP A 38 5.78 -9.97 50.81
CA ASP A 38 4.70 -9.13 50.32
C ASP A 38 4.64 -7.82 51.10
N LEU A 39 4.39 -6.72 50.39
CA LEU A 39 4.15 -5.42 51.00
C LEU A 39 3.05 -4.66 50.28
N LEU A 40 2.10 -4.15 51.06
CA LEU A 40 1.01 -3.30 50.59
C LEU A 40 1.10 -1.93 51.27
N VAL A 41 1.38 -0.91 50.48
CA VAL A 41 1.41 0.49 50.88
C VAL A 41 0.11 1.15 50.44
N ARG A 42 -0.69 1.66 51.38
CA ARG A 42 -1.96 2.33 51.07
C ARG A 42 -2.08 3.71 51.72
N GLN A 43 -2.55 4.69 50.96
CA GLN A 43 -2.95 6.02 51.46
C GLN A 43 -1.85 6.69 52.27
N ARG A 44 -0.71 6.92 51.62
CA ARG A 44 0.49 7.46 52.28
C ARG A 44 1.14 8.54 51.44
N ASP A 45 1.58 9.58 52.13
CA ASP A 45 2.38 10.64 51.57
C ASP A 45 3.84 10.40 51.95
N VAL A 46 4.72 10.40 50.96
CA VAL A 46 6.16 10.17 51.12
C VAL A 46 6.87 11.49 50.88
N GLU A 47 7.50 12.01 51.94
CA GLU A 47 8.34 13.21 51.88
C GLU A 47 9.65 12.89 51.15
N GLY A 48 9.61 12.97 49.82
CA GLY A 48 10.77 12.83 48.93
C GLY A 48 10.64 11.70 47.88
N PRO A 49 11.67 11.53 47.04
CA PRO A 49 11.66 10.52 45.99
C PRO A 49 11.80 9.10 46.58
N LEU A 50 11.04 8.16 46.02
CA LEU A 50 11.05 6.76 46.43
C LEU A 50 11.98 5.96 45.52
N HIS A 51 13.15 5.58 46.01
CA HIS A 51 14.13 4.80 45.25
C HIS A 51 14.24 3.37 45.77
N LEU A 52 13.61 2.43 45.08
CA LEU A 52 13.77 1.00 45.30
C LEU A 52 14.96 0.51 44.47
N ASP A 53 16.01 0.04 45.13
CA ASP A 53 17.19 -0.55 44.46
C ASP A 53 17.44 -1.95 44.99
N ARG A 54 17.52 -2.93 44.09
CA ARG A 54 17.80 -4.35 44.43
C ARG A 54 16.81 -4.99 45.41
N VAL A 55 15.57 -4.50 45.44
CA VAL A 55 14.50 -5.09 46.25
C VAL A 55 14.04 -6.40 45.61
N SER A 56 13.88 -7.43 46.44
CA SER A 56 13.26 -8.70 46.07
C SER A 56 11.93 -8.85 46.80
N ALA A 57 10.85 -9.11 46.07
CA ALA A 57 9.51 -9.27 46.64
C ALA A 57 8.68 -10.26 45.80
N ASP A 58 7.75 -10.96 46.43
CA ASP A 58 6.74 -11.74 45.70
C ASP A 58 5.65 -10.76 45.24
N ARG A 59 5.11 -9.91 46.12
CA ARG A 59 4.14 -8.88 45.74
C ARG A 59 4.44 -7.51 46.38
N LEU A 60 4.49 -6.47 45.56
CA LEU A 60 4.60 -5.08 46.01
C LEU A 60 3.47 -4.24 45.43
N GLU A 61 2.66 -3.66 46.30
CA GLU A 61 1.54 -2.81 45.91
C GLU A 61 1.66 -1.41 46.51
N LEU A 62 1.69 -0.39 45.65
CA LEU A 62 1.61 1.02 46.02
C LEU A 62 0.24 1.55 45.56
N VAL A 63 -0.66 1.76 46.52
CA VAL A 63 -2.05 2.16 46.26
C VAL A 63 -2.33 3.52 46.91
N HIS A 64 -2.70 4.53 46.13
CA HIS A 64 -2.87 5.91 46.65
C HIS A 64 -1.64 6.40 47.43
N VAL A 65 -0.46 6.26 46.80
CA VAL A 65 0.80 6.76 47.36
C VAL A 65 1.17 8.05 46.63
N ASP A 66 1.36 9.14 47.37
CA ASP A 66 1.82 10.42 46.85
C ASP A 66 3.28 10.62 47.25
N ALA A 67 4.18 10.54 46.27
CA ALA A 67 5.61 10.73 46.47
C ALA A 67 6.02 12.12 45.97
N ALA A 68 6.61 12.93 46.85
CA ALA A 68 7.18 14.22 46.47
C ALA A 68 8.49 14.01 45.68
N GLY A 69 8.36 13.69 44.38
CA GLY A 69 9.47 13.45 43.46
C GLY A 69 9.23 12.24 42.55
N ILE A 70 10.29 11.48 42.26
CA ILE A 70 10.22 10.30 41.39
C ILE A 70 10.06 9.01 42.19
N VAL A 71 9.34 8.05 41.61
CA VAL A 71 9.29 6.66 42.07
C VAL A 71 10.17 5.83 41.14
N ALA A 72 11.34 5.42 41.60
CA ALA A 72 12.29 4.65 40.82
C ALA A 72 12.39 3.21 41.34
N VAL A 73 12.15 2.25 40.46
CA VAL A 73 12.36 0.82 40.68
C VAL A 73 13.55 0.40 39.83
N ARG A 74 14.67 0.07 40.48
CA ARG A 74 15.94 -0.23 39.82
C ARG A 74 16.49 -1.57 40.26
N SER A 75 16.94 -2.39 39.31
CA SER A 75 17.59 -3.67 39.61
C SER A 75 16.77 -4.60 40.52
N CYS A 76 15.44 -4.47 40.53
CA CYS A 76 14.56 -5.20 41.44
C CYS A 76 14.10 -6.52 40.82
N VAL A 77 13.75 -7.49 41.67
CA VAL A 77 13.13 -8.76 41.29
C VAL A 77 11.79 -8.87 42.01
N ILE A 78 10.70 -8.65 41.29
CA ILE A 78 9.35 -8.56 41.88
C ILE A 78 8.38 -9.43 41.07
N GLU A 79 7.75 -10.44 41.66
CA GLU A 79 6.80 -11.28 40.91
C GLU A 79 5.52 -10.50 40.53
N GLU A 80 5.01 -9.63 41.40
CA GLU A 80 3.88 -8.75 41.09
C GLU A 80 4.11 -7.32 41.62
N LEU A 81 4.19 -6.35 40.71
CA LEU A 81 4.29 -4.92 41.04
C LEU A 81 3.01 -4.20 40.61
N VAL A 82 2.28 -3.66 41.58
CA VAL A 82 1.05 -2.89 41.34
C VAL A 82 1.26 -1.44 41.79
N LEU A 83 1.08 -0.51 40.86
CA LEU A 83 1.12 0.93 41.09
C LEU A 83 -0.26 1.48 40.74
N ASP A 84 -1.12 1.71 41.73
CA ASP A 84 -2.50 2.16 41.53
C ASP A 84 -2.74 3.52 42.19
N HIS A 85 -3.17 4.51 41.40
CA HIS A 85 -3.31 5.90 41.85
C HIS A 85 -2.05 6.44 42.53
N CYS A 86 -0.87 6.03 42.05
CA CYS A 86 0.40 6.55 42.55
C CYS A 86 0.68 7.91 41.90
N SER A 87 0.83 8.94 42.73
CA SER A 87 1.17 10.30 42.33
C SER A 87 2.66 10.53 42.54
N ALA A 88 3.33 10.94 41.47
CA ALA A 88 4.75 11.21 41.40
C ALA A 88 5.04 12.09 40.18
N ASP A 89 6.22 12.71 40.12
CA ASP A 89 6.69 13.42 38.92
C ASP A 89 6.95 12.43 37.77
N ALA A 90 7.52 11.27 38.10
CA ALA A 90 7.74 10.17 37.16
C ALA A 90 7.82 8.82 37.88
N ILE A 91 7.39 7.77 37.18
CA ILE A 91 7.55 6.38 37.58
C ILE A 91 8.56 5.73 36.64
N LEU A 92 9.71 5.32 37.17
CA LEU A 92 10.83 4.79 36.41
C LEU A 92 11.07 3.33 36.80
N VAL A 93 10.90 2.40 35.88
CA VAL A 93 11.24 0.99 36.06
C VAL A 93 12.43 0.66 35.18
N THR A 94 13.58 0.38 35.79
CA THR A 94 14.85 0.29 35.08
C THR A 94 15.60 -0.98 35.47
N ASN A 95 16.16 -1.69 34.48
CA ASN A 95 16.98 -2.88 34.69
C ASN A 95 16.36 -3.91 35.67
N SER A 96 15.04 -4.07 35.63
CA SER A 96 14.32 -4.88 36.64
C SER A 96 13.70 -6.12 36.00
N ARG A 97 13.56 -7.18 36.80
CA ARG A 97 12.81 -8.38 36.43
C ARG A 97 11.51 -8.38 37.21
N ILE A 98 10.43 -8.11 36.50
CA ILE A 98 9.09 -8.11 37.06
C ILE A 98 8.36 -9.35 36.50
N GLY A 99 7.53 -10.03 37.29
CA GLY A 99 6.56 -10.96 36.72
C GLY A 99 5.48 -10.12 36.06
N ARG A 100 4.51 -9.67 36.85
CA ARG A 100 3.41 -8.81 36.39
C ARG A 100 3.63 -7.35 36.82
N LEU A 101 3.66 -6.44 35.86
CA LEU A 101 3.65 -4.98 36.12
C LEU A 101 2.26 -4.42 35.81
N THR A 102 1.61 -3.86 36.81
CA THR A 102 0.32 -3.18 36.64
C THR A 102 0.45 -1.72 37.06
N VAL A 103 0.23 -0.79 36.13
CA VAL A 103 0.18 0.65 36.42
C VAL A 103 -1.18 1.20 36.07
N ARG A 104 -1.88 1.75 37.06
CA ARG A 104 -3.26 2.21 36.94
C ARG A 104 -3.40 3.63 37.48
N ASN A 105 -4.15 4.45 36.74
CA ASN A 105 -4.61 5.77 37.17
C ASN A 105 -3.47 6.70 37.62
N ALA A 106 -2.29 6.58 37.02
CA ALA A 106 -1.22 7.54 37.22
C ALA A 106 -1.68 8.95 36.74
N PRO A 107 -1.35 10.02 37.47
CA PRO A 107 -1.68 11.39 37.05
C PRO A 107 -1.21 11.67 35.62
N VAL A 108 -1.93 12.53 34.90
CA VAL A 108 -1.59 12.85 33.50
C VAL A 108 -0.21 13.49 33.35
N ASN A 109 0.27 14.16 34.40
CA ASN A 109 1.58 14.80 34.42
C ASN A 109 2.71 13.85 34.85
N CYS A 110 2.38 12.62 35.28
CA CYS A 110 3.35 11.60 35.65
C CYS A 110 3.79 10.84 34.39
N GLU A 111 5.07 10.94 34.05
CA GLU A 111 5.66 10.11 32.99
C GLU A 111 5.95 8.70 33.52
N ILE A 112 5.57 7.67 32.76
CA ILE A 112 5.94 6.28 33.05
C ILE A 112 7.02 5.88 32.06
N SER A 113 8.19 5.50 32.57
CA SER A 113 9.30 5.02 31.76
C SER A 113 9.73 3.62 32.20
N ILE A 114 9.72 2.67 31.28
CA ILE A 114 10.17 1.29 31.50
C ILE A 114 11.34 1.04 30.57
N THR A 115 12.53 0.82 31.13
CA THR A 115 13.77 0.66 30.35
C THR A 115 14.54 -0.59 30.73
N GLU A 116 15.06 -1.30 29.74
CA GLU A 116 16.00 -2.43 29.92
C GLU A 116 15.48 -3.50 30.89
N SER A 117 14.18 -3.69 30.93
CA SER A 117 13.51 -4.54 31.92
C SER A 117 12.87 -5.75 31.26
N THR A 118 12.59 -6.77 32.08
CA THR A 118 11.87 -7.97 31.67
C THR A 118 10.59 -8.09 32.47
N ALA A 119 9.49 -8.43 31.79
CA ALA A 119 8.17 -8.64 32.38
C ALA A 119 7.54 -9.92 31.79
N SER A 120 6.66 -10.63 32.50
CA SER A 120 5.73 -11.58 31.86
C SER A 120 4.54 -10.83 31.26
N VAL A 121 3.94 -9.92 32.03
CA VAL A 121 2.78 -9.12 31.62
C VAL A 121 2.96 -7.67 32.03
N ILE A 122 2.61 -6.74 31.14
CA ILE A 122 2.57 -5.30 31.43
C ILE A 122 1.16 -4.76 31.13
N ASP A 123 0.46 -4.33 32.18
CA ASP A 123 -0.87 -3.72 32.09
C ASP A 123 -0.78 -2.24 32.48
N VAL A 124 -0.94 -1.34 31.52
CA VAL A 124 -0.97 0.11 31.73
C VAL A 124 -2.37 0.64 31.44
N HIS A 125 -3.01 1.28 32.42
CA HIS A 125 -4.37 1.77 32.29
C HIS A 125 -4.53 3.20 32.80
N SER A 126 -5.07 4.09 31.96
CA SER A 126 -5.40 5.48 32.34
C SER A 126 -4.19 6.30 32.82
N CYS A 127 -3.05 6.12 32.17
CA CYS A 127 -1.80 6.78 32.52
C CYS A 127 -1.47 7.94 31.58
N GLY A 128 -0.57 8.82 32.03
CA GLY A 128 0.03 9.90 31.24
C GLY A 128 0.96 9.39 30.13
N PRO A 129 2.01 10.16 29.76
CA PRO A 129 3.00 9.73 28.78
C PRO A 129 3.65 8.40 29.17
N LEU A 130 3.75 7.48 28.21
CA LEU A 130 4.36 6.16 28.40
C LEU A 130 5.55 6.00 27.46
N LYS A 131 6.72 5.69 28.03
CA LYS A 131 7.94 5.37 27.32
C LYS A 131 8.41 3.97 27.69
N VAL A 132 8.56 3.11 26.69
CA VAL A 132 9.10 1.76 26.87
C VAL A 132 10.29 1.60 25.95
N THR A 133 11.45 1.21 26.50
CA THR A 133 12.70 1.13 25.72
C THR A 133 13.47 -0.14 26.07
N ASN A 134 13.77 -0.97 25.06
CA ASN A 134 14.53 -2.21 25.21
C ASN A 134 13.93 -3.16 26.25
N VAL A 135 12.62 -3.37 26.19
CA VAL A 135 11.87 -4.21 27.15
C VAL A 135 11.46 -5.52 26.51
N ARG A 136 11.58 -6.61 27.27
CA ARG A 136 11.08 -7.92 26.87
C ARG A 136 9.90 -8.31 27.74
N VAL A 137 8.74 -8.50 27.13
CA VAL A 137 7.51 -8.96 27.76
C VAL A 137 7.25 -10.40 27.30
N GLY A 138 7.10 -11.34 28.22
CA GLY A 138 6.96 -12.76 27.91
C GLY A 138 5.65 -13.08 27.19
N GLU A 139 4.53 -12.55 27.71
CA GLU A 139 3.19 -12.89 27.25
C GLU A 139 2.55 -11.69 26.56
N SER A 140 2.10 -10.68 27.31
CA SER A 140 1.34 -9.59 26.71
C SER A 140 1.58 -8.23 27.34
N MET A 141 1.46 -7.20 26.50
CA MET A 141 1.44 -5.80 26.92
C MET A 141 0.10 -5.19 26.53
N GLN A 142 -0.62 -4.67 27.51
CA GLN A 142 -1.91 -4.00 27.32
C GLN A 142 -1.79 -2.54 27.72
N ILE A 143 -2.15 -1.64 26.80
CA ILE A 143 -2.20 -0.21 27.05
C ILE A 143 -3.64 0.25 26.83
N ALA A 144 -4.30 0.61 27.91
CA ALA A 144 -5.70 0.99 27.93
C ALA A 144 -5.89 2.45 28.36
N ALA A 145 -6.87 3.13 27.76
CA ALA A 145 -7.25 4.50 28.09
C ALA A 145 -6.07 5.49 28.06
N VAL A 146 -5.37 5.54 26.93
CA VAL A 146 -4.19 6.39 26.70
C VAL A 146 -4.52 7.87 26.90
N ARG A 147 -3.88 8.55 27.86
CA ARG A 147 -4.07 9.99 28.13
C ARG A 147 -2.90 10.87 27.67
N GLY A 148 -1.75 10.28 27.36
CA GLY A 148 -0.55 10.97 26.86
C GLY A 148 0.10 10.20 25.71
N GLY A 149 1.19 10.75 25.15
CA GLY A 149 1.91 10.09 24.06
C GLY A 149 2.51 8.75 24.48
N VAL A 150 2.52 7.77 23.56
CA VAL A 150 3.07 6.43 23.78
C VAL A 150 4.25 6.23 22.84
N ARG A 151 5.42 5.93 23.40
CA ARG A 151 6.65 5.62 22.65
C ARG A 151 7.18 4.25 23.05
N LEU A 152 7.10 3.30 22.12
CA LEU A 152 7.61 1.94 22.31
C LEU A 152 8.82 1.74 21.39
N LYS A 153 9.99 1.52 21.95
CA LYS A 153 11.24 1.32 21.21
C LYS A 153 11.92 0.02 21.62
N GLY A 154 12.25 -0.86 20.68
CA GLY A 154 12.96 -2.10 20.99
C GLY A 154 12.17 -3.05 21.91
N LEU A 155 10.85 -3.10 21.72
CA LEU A 155 9.95 -3.95 22.51
C LEU A 155 9.84 -5.35 21.88
N ARG A 156 9.92 -6.40 22.70
CA ARG A 156 9.62 -7.78 22.29
C ARG A 156 8.48 -8.32 23.14
N THR A 157 7.39 -8.76 22.53
CA THR A 157 6.23 -9.34 23.24
C THR A 157 5.52 -10.39 22.39
N ALA A 158 4.68 -11.24 22.99
CA ALA A 158 3.83 -12.13 22.20
C ALA A 158 2.61 -11.38 21.67
N ALA A 159 1.92 -10.62 22.52
CA ALA A 159 0.78 -9.80 22.13
C ALA A 159 0.90 -8.35 22.63
N LEU A 160 0.60 -7.38 21.76
CA LEU A 160 0.48 -5.97 22.10
C LEU A 160 -0.92 -5.46 21.75
N ALA A 161 -1.65 -5.00 22.74
CA ALA A 161 -2.99 -4.44 22.55
C ALA A 161 -3.06 -3.00 23.06
N MET A 162 -3.49 -2.08 22.21
CA MET A 162 -3.75 -0.69 22.54
C MET A 162 -5.24 -0.40 22.38
N ARG A 163 -5.92 0.02 23.46
CA ARG A 163 -7.36 0.28 23.50
C ARG A 163 -7.67 1.63 24.16
N SER A 164 -8.58 2.46 23.63
CA SER A 164 -8.88 3.73 24.33
C SER A 164 -10.22 4.40 23.98
N GLN A 165 -11.18 4.32 24.90
CA GLN A 165 -12.33 5.24 24.95
C GLN A 165 -12.09 6.48 25.82
N ALA A 166 -10.84 6.96 25.96
CA ALA A 166 -10.62 8.22 26.64
C ALA A 166 -11.05 9.38 25.72
N THR A 167 -12.26 9.91 25.92
CA THR A 167 -12.70 11.19 25.36
C THR A 167 -11.60 12.23 25.62
N SER A 168 -10.88 12.64 24.58
CA SER A 168 -9.89 13.70 24.69
C SER A 168 -10.61 14.99 25.12
N GLY A 169 -10.48 15.32 26.40
CA GLY A 169 -10.73 16.67 26.89
C GLY A 169 -9.71 17.65 26.32
N ARG A 170 -9.66 18.86 26.90
CA ARG A 170 -8.88 20.04 26.45
C ARG A 170 -7.37 19.86 26.16
N ARG A 171 -6.76 18.68 26.35
CA ARG A 171 -5.31 18.43 26.29
C ARG A 171 -4.78 17.84 24.97
N GLY A 172 -5.62 17.74 23.94
CA GLY A 172 -5.21 17.18 22.64
C GLY A 172 -5.30 15.66 22.58
N ARG A 173 -5.05 15.09 21.40
CA ARG A 173 -5.09 13.64 21.14
C ARG A 173 -3.68 13.07 21.28
N PRO A 174 -3.51 11.84 21.79
CA PRO A 174 -2.20 11.25 22.01
C PRO A 174 -1.51 10.86 20.68
N ASP A 175 -0.19 10.96 20.67
CA ASP A 175 0.68 10.43 19.61
C ASP A 175 1.19 9.05 19.97
N VAL A 176 1.18 8.13 19.00
CA VAL A 176 1.67 6.76 19.20
C VAL A 176 2.80 6.47 18.22
N HIS A 177 3.98 6.16 18.76
CA HIS A 177 5.18 5.86 17.99
C HIS A 177 5.75 4.50 18.41
N LEU A 178 5.79 3.56 17.45
CA LEU A 178 6.40 2.25 17.63
C LEU A 178 7.63 2.14 16.73
N GLU A 179 8.76 1.76 17.31
CA GLU A 179 10.05 1.61 16.62
C GLU A 179 10.74 0.29 17.04
N HIS A 180 11.16 -0.54 16.08
CA HIS A 180 11.83 -1.82 16.36
C HIS A 180 11.02 -2.72 17.31
N VAL A 181 9.72 -2.86 17.04
CA VAL A 181 8.81 -3.66 17.88
C VAL A 181 8.58 -5.01 17.24
N ARG A 182 8.80 -6.07 18.02
CA ARG A 182 8.60 -7.46 17.60
C ARG A 182 7.47 -8.11 18.40
N VAL A 183 6.44 -8.56 17.70
CA VAL A 183 5.21 -9.12 18.27
C VAL A 183 4.94 -10.51 17.68
N THR A 184 5.13 -11.57 18.45
CA THR A 184 5.08 -12.94 17.88
C THR A 184 3.69 -13.47 17.57
N GLU A 185 2.62 -12.80 18.01
CA GLU A 185 1.23 -13.24 17.78
C GLU A 185 0.36 -12.13 17.18
N SER A 186 0.07 -11.07 17.94
CA SER A 186 -0.87 -10.04 17.49
C SER A 186 -0.58 -8.63 18.02
N LEU A 187 -0.60 -7.68 17.09
CA LEU A 187 -0.55 -6.24 17.34
C LEU A 187 -1.91 -5.63 17.03
N VAL A 188 -2.64 -5.22 18.06
CA VAL A 188 -4.03 -4.75 17.93
C VAL A 188 -4.17 -3.32 18.43
N PHE A 189 -4.75 -2.48 17.58
CA PHE A 189 -5.21 -1.12 17.91
C PHE A 189 -6.73 -1.12 17.79
N ASP A 190 -7.45 -0.90 18.89
CA ASP A 190 -8.91 -0.95 18.89
C ASP A 190 -9.53 0.26 19.58
N ASP A 191 -10.46 0.91 18.88
CA ASP A 191 -11.22 2.06 19.36
C ASP A 191 -10.27 3.13 19.89
N LEU A 192 -9.48 3.74 18.99
CA LEU A 192 -8.48 4.74 19.33
C LEU A 192 -8.76 6.05 18.61
N TRP A 193 -8.49 7.18 19.28
CA TRP A 193 -8.46 8.49 18.66
C TRP A 193 -7.11 9.15 18.91
N LEU A 194 -6.26 9.16 17.89
CA LEU A 194 -4.87 9.58 17.97
C LEU A 194 -4.63 10.83 17.13
N ALA A 195 -3.65 11.64 17.53
CA ALA A 195 -3.16 12.71 16.67
C ALA A 195 -2.35 12.11 15.52
N SER A 196 -1.40 11.22 15.84
CA SER A 196 -0.61 10.46 14.87
C SER A 196 -0.39 9.01 15.29
N LEU A 197 -0.22 8.13 14.29
CA LEU A 197 0.23 6.75 14.46
C LEU A 197 1.40 6.48 13.51
N THR A 198 2.56 6.20 14.08
CA THR A 198 3.78 5.89 13.33
C THR A 198 4.27 4.50 13.68
N LEU A 199 4.47 3.68 12.65
CA LEU A 199 4.97 2.31 12.72
C LEU A 199 6.32 2.25 12.01
N ARG A 200 7.39 1.88 12.71
CA ARG A 200 8.72 1.76 12.11
C ARG A 200 9.38 0.45 12.51
N ASP A 201 9.83 -0.32 11.52
CA ASP A 201 10.54 -1.59 11.71
C ASP A 201 9.74 -2.53 12.64
N ILE A 202 8.51 -2.81 12.25
CA ILE A 202 7.57 -3.64 13.02
C ILE A 202 7.61 -5.05 12.45
N ASP A 203 7.90 -6.04 13.30
CA ASP A 203 7.84 -7.47 12.95
C ASP A 203 6.70 -8.10 13.75
N ALA A 204 5.58 -8.40 13.10
CA ALA A 204 4.41 -8.97 13.76
C ALA A 204 3.81 -10.14 12.98
N THR A 205 3.21 -11.11 13.66
CA THR A 205 2.45 -12.16 12.97
C THR A 205 1.16 -11.59 12.37
N SER A 206 0.42 -10.81 13.15
CA SER A 206 -0.79 -10.12 12.69
C SER A 206 -0.84 -8.68 13.19
N VAL A 207 -1.30 -7.77 12.32
CA VAL A 207 -1.51 -6.36 12.66
C VAL A 207 -2.96 -5.99 12.35
N GLU A 208 -3.64 -5.42 13.34
CA GLU A 208 -5.05 -5.11 13.23
C GLU A 208 -5.38 -3.71 13.76
N LEU A 209 -5.92 -2.86 12.88
CA LEU A 209 -6.47 -1.55 13.20
C LEU A 209 -8.00 -1.63 13.17
N ARG A 210 -8.65 -1.52 14.33
CA ARG A 210 -10.11 -1.49 14.48
C ARG A 210 -10.56 -0.13 14.98
N ARG A 211 -11.43 0.56 14.23
CA ARG A 211 -12.07 1.82 14.65
C ARG A 211 -11.05 2.90 15.09
N VAL A 212 -9.93 3.01 14.36
CA VAL A 212 -8.86 3.96 14.66
C VAL A 212 -9.13 5.29 13.95
N ARG A 213 -9.18 6.39 14.69
CA ARG A 213 -9.29 7.75 14.15
C ARG A 213 -7.95 8.45 14.28
N LEU A 214 -7.45 8.98 13.18
CA LEU A 214 -6.18 9.70 13.12
C LEU A 214 -6.40 11.12 12.60
N ASP A 215 -5.61 12.07 13.10
CA ASP A 215 -5.61 13.46 12.61
C ASP A 215 -4.55 13.69 11.56
N SER A 216 -3.47 12.92 11.60
CA SER A 216 -2.50 12.79 10.51
C SER A 216 -2.69 11.45 9.78
N PRO A 217 -2.27 11.34 8.51
CA PRO A 217 -2.21 10.05 7.83
C PRO A 217 -1.37 9.03 8.60
N LEU A 218 -1.70 7.74 8.43
CA LEU A 218 -0.88 6.63 8.94
C LEU A 218 0.47 6.62 8.22
N THR A 219 1.56 6.53 9.00
CA THR A 219 2.91 6.35 8.44
C THR A 219 3.47 5.01 8.92
N GLY A 220 3.74 4.11 7.99
CA GLY A 220 4.42 2.84 8.25
C GLY A 220 5.66 2.69 7.38
N ILE A 221 6.79 2.29 7.97
CA ILE A 221 8.03 1.98 7.25
C ILE A 221 8.57 0.66 7.79
N GLY A 222 8.87 -0.30 6.90
CA GLY A 222 9.42 -1.60 7.32
C GLY A 222 8.45 -2.42 8.17
N VAL A 223 7.17 -2.47 7.76
CA VAL A 223 6.16 -3.28 8.46
C VAL A 223 6.17 -4.69 7.86
N HIS A 224 6.57 -5.67 8.66
CA HIS A 224 6.60 -7.09 8.31
C HIS A 224 5.44 -7.82 8.99
N CYS A 225 4.61 -8.49 8.19
CA CYS A 225 3.46 -9.26 8.65
C CYS A 225 3.47 -10.67 8.06
N SER A 226 3.46 -11.73 8.90
CA SER A 226 3.40 -13.10 8.39
C SER A 226 2.00 -13.50 7.91
N ASP A 227 0.94 -13.10 8.63
CA ASP A 227 -0.40 -13.67 8.43
C ASP A 227 -1.40 -12.68 7.82
N PHE A 228 -1.58 -11.51 8.43
CA PHE A 228 -2.48 -10.49 7.86
C PHE A 228 -2.23 -9.10 8.43
N LEU A 229 -2.57 -8.11 7.60
CA LEU A 229 -2.72 -6.71 7.99
C LEU A 229 -4.19 -6.32 7.73
N ARG A 230 -4.94 -6.07 8.80
CA ARG A 230 -6.36 -5.69 8.69
C ARG A 230 -6.57 -4.25 9.14
N ILE A 231 -7.15 -3.44 8.28
CA ILE A 231 -7.58 -2.07 8.55
C ILE A 231 -9.09 -2.04 8.46
N ASN A 232 -9.77 -1.86 9.60
CA ASN A 232 -11.23 -1.89 9.69
C ASN A 232 -11.77 -0.65 10.43
N GLY A 233 -12.51 0.20 9.74
CA GLY A 233 -13.17 1.35 10.37
C GLY A 233 -12.22 2.53 10.66
N MET A 234 -11.14 2.68 9.90
CA MET A 234 -10.17 3.77 10.08
C MET A 234 -10.76 5.12 9.63
N VAL A 235 -10.53 6.20 10.37
CA VAL A 235 -11.06 7.55 10.04
C VAL A 235 -9.93 8.57 9.98
N VAL A 236 -9.83 9.34 8.90
CA VAL A 236 -8.71 10.26 8.62
C VAL A 236 -9.18 11.54 7.91
N PRO A 237 -8.54 12.71 8.05
CA PRO A 237 -9.04 13.96 7.45
C PRO A 237 -8.73 14.15 5.96
N GLY A 238 -7.71 13.44 5.44
CA GLY A 238 -7.23 13.57 4.06
C GLY A 238 -6.85 12.21 3.48
N GLU A 239 -5.56 12.00 3.24
CA GLU A 239 -5.02 10.70 2.81
C GLU A 239 -5.10 9.66 3.94
N ALA A 240 -5.29 8.39 3.58
CA ALA A 240 -5.38 7.29 4.54
C ALA A 240 -4.03 6.93 5.14
N GLY A 241 -2.96 7.02 4.34
CA GLY A 241 -1.60 6.77 4.81
C GLY A 241 -0.70 6.16 3.75
N CYS A 242 0.55 5.95 4.15
CA CYS A 242 1.59 5.32 3.37
C CYS A 242 2.22 4.19 4.17
N LEU A 243 2.34 3.01 3.56
CA LEU A 243 3.21 1.94 4.03
C LEU A 243 4.36 1.78 3.04
N GLU A 244 5.58 2.01 3.50
CA GLU A 244 6.80 1.97 2.70
C GLU A 244 7.66 0.77 3.11
N GLU A 245 8.36 0.18 2.14
CA GLU A 245 9.34 -0.89 2.37
C GLU A 245 8.79 -2.05 3.23
N SER A 246 7.50 -2.36 3.06
CA SER A 246 6.77 -3.31 3.91
C SER A 246 6.61 -4.67 3.23
N GLU A 247 6.60 -5.74 4.02
CA GLU A 247 6.41 -7.12 3.55
C GLU A 247 5.23 -7.76 4.26
N VAL A 248 4.18 -8.12 3.51
CA VAL A 248 3.01 -8.82 4.06
C VAL A 248 2.86 -10.17 3.35
N GLN A 249 3.23 -11.25 4.05
CA GLN A 249 3.18 -12.61 3.53
C GLN A 249 1.78 -13.20 3.47
N GLY A 250 0.79 -12.56 4.07
CA GLY A 250 -0.61 -12.98 3.97
C GLY A 250 -1.53 -11.92 3.37
N VAL A 251 -2.72 -11.73 3.96
CA VAL A 251 -3.77 -10.89 3.35
C VAL A 251 -3.76 -9.48 3.93
N ILE A 252 -3.72 -8.47 3.06
CA ILE A 252 -4.08 -7.10 3.42
C ILE A 252 -5.58 -6.92 3.21
N GLU A 253 -6.32 -6.68 4.29
CA GLU A 253 -7.75 -6.45 4.26
C GLU A 253 -8.06 -5.00 4.67
N VAL A 254 -8.57 -4.21 3.73
CA VAL A 254 -8.96 -2.81 3.97
C VAL A 254 -10.47 -2.69 3.90
N LYS A 255 -11.06 -2.25 5.01
CA LYS A 255 -12.51 -2.15 5.20
C LYS A 255 -12.89 -0.86 5.93
N GLY A 256 -13.96 -0.20 5.46
CA GLY A 256 -14.62 0.88 6.22
C GLY A 256 -13.74 2.10 6.52
N VAL A 257 -12.81 2.44 5.63
CA VAL A 257 -11.98 3.64 5.80
C VAL A 257 -12.82 4.88 5.43
N ARG A 258 -12.87 5.88 6.32
CA ARG A 258 -13.74 7.06 6.21
C ARG A 258 -12.94 8.35 6.28
N ARG A 259 -13.43 9.38 5.59
CA ARG A 259 -12.88 10.73 5.70
C ARG A 259 -13.56 11.50 6.84
N ILE A 260 -12.79 12.25 7.63
CA ILE A 260 -13.36 13.28 8.52
C ILE A 260 -13.88 14.40 7.63
N VAL A 261 -15.17 14.36 7.31
CA VAL A 261 -15.84 15.54 6.79
C VAL A 261 -15.95 16.49 7.97
N ALA A 262 -15.09 17.50 8.02
CA ALA A 262 -15.26 18.59 8.97
C ALA A 262 -16.68 19.11 8.79
N ALA A 263 -17.54 18.86 9.78
CA ALA A 263 -18.81 19.56 9.87
C ALA A 263 -18.43 21.02 10.00
N VAL A 264 -18.50 21.77 8.90
CA VAL A 264 -18.46 23.23 8.94
C VAL A 264 -19.50 23.62 10.00
N PRO A 265 -19.11 24.23 11.12
CA PRO A 265 -20.10 24.71 12.06
C PRO A 265 -20.93 25.70 11.28
N ARG A 266 -22.22 25.39 11.05
CA ARG A 266 -23.19 26.33 10.51
C ARG A 266 -23.15 27.54 11.44
N GLN A 267 -22.39 28.56 11.06
CA GLN A 267 -22.48 29.87 11.68
C GLN A 267 -23.94 30.30 11.52
N ARG A 268 -24.61 30.39 12.66
CA ARG A 268 -25.94 30.97 12.79
C ARG A 268 -25.83 32.42 12.30
N PRO A 269 -26.51 32.84 11.22
CA PRO A 269 -26.44 34.21 10.79
C PRO A 269 -27.26 35.05 11.78
N THR A 270 -26.59 35.72 12.71
CA THR A 270 -27.12 36.90 13.40
C THR A 270 -27.08 38.06 12.42
N GLY A 271 -28.22 38.71 12.24
CA GLY A 271 -28.46 39.64 11.14
C GLY A 271 -27.88 41.05 11.30
N ALA A 272 -28.11 41.79 10.21
CA ALA A 272 -28.14 43.24 10.03
C ALA A 272 -26.80 44.00 9.97
N ALA A 273 -26.35 44.33 8.74
CA ALA A 273 -26.41 45.70 8.20
C ALA A 273 -25.84 45.83 6.76
N ALA A 274 -26.63 46.49 5.91
CA ALA A 274 -26.24 47.45 4.85
C ALA A 274 -25.34 47.05 3.65
N ARG A 275 -26.03 46.85 2.50
CA ARG A 275 -25.83 47.48 1.17
C ARG A 275 -24.40 47.83 0.71
N THR A 276 -23.95 47.15 -0.36
CA THR A 276 -23.44 47.75 -1.62
C THR A 276 -23.32 46.71 -2.76
N ALA A 277 -23.88 47.09 -3.92
CA ALA A 277 -23.75 46.65 -5.34
C ALA A 277 -23.37 45.19 -5.76
N PRO A 278 -24.01 44.65 -6.83
CA PRO A 278 -23.78 43.29 -7.32
C PRO A 278 -22.61 43.21 -8.32
N GLY A 279 -21.57 42.45 -7.97
CA GLY A 279 -20.61 41.90 -8.92
C GLY A 279 -21.03 40.48 -9.33
N PRO A 280 -20.66 39.99 -10.52
CA PRO A 280 -21.20 38.74 -11.06
C PRO A 280 -20.82 37.56 -10.17
N THR A 281 -21.84 36.90 -9.64
CA THR A 281 -21.75 35.59 -8.98
C THR A 281 -21.10 34.57 -9.92
N PRO A 282 -20.01 33.88 -9.51
CA PRO A 282 -19.58 32.68 -10.21
C PRO A 282 -20.68 31.60 -10.07
N PRO A 283 -20.91 30.76 -11.10
CA PRO A 283 -21.96 29.76 -11.04
C PRO A 283 -21.72 28.80 -9.87
N ALA A 284 -22.72 28.69 -9.00
CA ALA A 284 -22.87 27.58 -8.07
C ALA A 284 -23.02 26.28 -8.87
N GLY A 285 -22.18 25.27 -8.60
CA GLY A 285 -22.43 23.95 -9.16
C GLY A 285 -21.24 23.01 -9.41
N SER A 286 -20.03 23.32 -8.98
CA SER A 286 -18.97 22.30 -8.95
C SER A 286 -18.25 22.34 -7.62
N THR A 287 -18.87 21.76 -6.58
CA THR A 287 -18.05 21.12 -5.55
C THR A 287 -17.11 20.16 -6.30
N PRO A 288 -15.78 20.34 -6.20
CA PRO A 288 -14.85 19.40 -6.82
C PRO A 288 -15.25 17.99 -6.36
N PRO A 289 -15.18 16.98 -7.25
CA PRO A 289 -15.49 15.61 -6.88
C PRO A 289 -14.70 15.27 -5.60
N PRO A 290 -15.34 14.64 -4.60
CA PRO A 290 -14.65 14.33 -3.35
C PRO A 290 -13.38 13.56 -3.69
N GLU A 291 -12.23 14.15 -3.35
CA GLU A 291 -10.95 13.50 -3.59
C GLU A 291 -10.97 12.12 -2.93
N PRO A 292 -10.58 11.07 -3.67
CA PRO A 292 -10.63 9.73 -3.16
C PRO A 292 -9.71 9.56 -1.97
N LEU A 293 -10.19 8.81 -0.99
CA LEU A 293 -9.40 8.45 0.17
C LEU A 293 -8.33 7.44 -0.25
N GLU A 294 -7.05 7.80 -0.17
CA GLU A 294 -5.96 6.98 -0.72
C GLU A 294 -5.07 6.37 0.37
N LEU A 295 -4.92 5.04 0.33
CA LEU A 295 -3.89 4.28 1.06
C LEU A 295 -2.84 3.79 0.06
N THR A 296 -1.58 4.21 0.22
CA THR A 296 -0.51 3.83 -0.72
C THR A 296 0.44 2.83 -0.08
N LEU A 297 0.77 1.77 -0.82
CA LEU A 297 1.86 0.84 -0.54
C LEU A 297 3.01 1.19 -1.50
N ARG A 298 4.18 1.51 -0.98
CA ARG A 298 5.38 1.89 -1.76
C ARG A 298 6.51 0.90 -1.55
N SER A 299 7.15 0.47 -2.63
CA SER A 299 8.30 -0.43 -2.58
C SER A 299 8.06 -1.67 -1.70
N SER A 300 6.82 -2.18 -1.73
CA SER A 300 6.34 -3.18 -0.78
C SER A 300 6.04 -4.51 -1.49
N THR A 301 6.18 -5.61 -0.77
CA THR A 301 5.83 -6.95 -1.25
C THR A 301 4.64 -7.47 -0.48
N VAL A 302 3.57 -7.84 -1.19
CA VAL A 302 2.32 -8.28 -0.58
C VAL A 302 1.85 -9.55 -1.26
N ARG A 303 1.32 -10.51 -0.50
CA ARG A 303 0.76 -11.72 -1.08
C ARG A 303 -0.60 -11.47 -1.72
N ARG A 304 -1.59 -11.02 -0.94
CA ARG A 304 -2.95 -10.77 -1.42
C ARG A 304 -3.52 -9.49 -0.86
N VAL A 305 -4.25 -8.73 -1.69
CA VAL A 305 -4.94 -7.51 -1.25
C VAL A 305 -6.45 -7.66 -1.46
N ARG A 306 -7.22 -7.32 -0.43
CA ARG A 306 -8.69 -7.27 -0.45
C ARG A 306 -9.16 -5.91 0.04
N VAL A 307 -10.01 -5.27 -0.76
CA VAL A 307 -10.51 -3.92 -0.46
C VAL A 307 -12.02 -3.91 -0.53
N THR A 308 -12.63 -3.41 0.53
CA THR A 308 -14.08 -3.30 0.66
C THR A 308 -14.45 -1.90 1.14
N ALA A 309 -15.16 -1.14 0.31
CA ALA A 309 -15.76 0.12 0.71
C ALA A 309 -17.25 -0.10 1.01
N GLU A 310 -17.70 0.31 2.20
CA GLU A 310 -19.10 0.18 2.63
C GLU A 310 -19.92 1.47 2.37
N ASP A 311 -19.26 2.63 2.35
CA ASP A 311 -19.89 3.93 2.14
C ASP A 311 -19.69 4.41 0.69
N ASP A 312 -20.44 5.45 0.27
CA ASP A 312 -20.32 6.08 -1.06
C ASP A 312 -18.99 6.81 -1.31
N ALA A 313 -18.13 6.90 -0.30
CA ALA A 313 -16.83 7.56 -0.42
C ALA A 313 -15.84 6.67 -1.23
N PRO A 314 -15.26 7.17 -2.33
CA PRO A 314 -14.30 6.40 -3.11
C PRO A 314 -13.03 6.12 -2.30
N LEU A 315 -12.69 4.85 -2.15
CA LEU A 315 -11.47 4.35 -1.51
C LEU A 315 -10.50 3.86 -2.57
N VAL A 316 -9.26 4.34 -2.54
CA VAL A 316 -8.21 3.95 -3.48
C VAL A 316 -7.08 3.30 -2.73
N VAL A 317 -6.71 2.08 -3.13
CA VAL A 317 -5.49 1.43 -2.67
C VAL A 317 -4.44 1.51 -3.77
N GLY A 318 -3.43 2.34 -3.54
CA GLY A 318 -2.32 2.55 -4.45
C GLY A 318 -1.19 1.54 -4.21
N LEU A 319 -0.68 0.98 -5.29
CA LEU A 319 0.53 0.17 -5.35
C LEU A 319 1.54 0.95 -6.20
N ASP A 320 2.65 1.34 -5.58
CA ASP A 320 3.73 2.08 -6.23
C ASP A 320 5.05 1.33 -6.06
N ASN A 321 5.71 0.98 -7.16
CA ASN A 321 6.87 0.08 -7.20
C ASN A 321 6.72 -1.17 -6.31
N SER A 322 5.50 -1.72 -6.24
CA SER A 322 5.14 -2.78 -5.30
C SER A 322 4.78 -4.07 -6.03
N VAL A 323 5.00 -5.21 -5.38
CA VAL A 323 4.81 -6.54 -5.95
C VAL A 323 3.67 -7.24 -5.22
N VAL A 324 2.64 -7.65 -5.95
CA VAL A 324 1.58 -8.54 -5.45
C VAL A 324 1.85 -9.95 -5.94
N THR A 325 2.26 -10.85 -5.04
CA THR A 325 2.80 -12.17 -5.41
C THR A 325 1.72 -13.24 -5.64
N GLU A 326 0.50 -13.07 -5.14
CA GLU A 326 -0.61 -14.00 -5.37
C GLU A 326 -1.76 -13.32 -6.12
N ALA A 327 -2.58 -12.48 -5.46
CA ALA A 327 -3.78 -11.94 -6.10
C ALA A 327 -4.27 -10.58 -5.57
N LEU A 328 -4.82 -9.78 -6.48
CA LEU A 328 -5.74 -8.68 -6.14
C LEU A 328 -7.18 -9.19 -6.18
N SER A 329 -7.89 -9.09 -5.05
CA SER A 329 -9.31 -9.47 -4.99
C SER A 329 -10.18 -8.41 -5.67
N MET A 330 -11.33 -8.80 -6.20
CA MET A 330 -12.30 -7.83 -6.74
C MET A 330 -12.69 -6.79 -5.69
N PRO A 331 -12.52 -5.48 -5.94
CA PRO A 331 -12.91 -4.47 -4.98
C PRO A 331 -14.44 -4.39 -4.90
N SER A 332 -14.97 -4.24 -3.69
CA SER A 332 -16.42 -4.05 -3.47
C SER A 332 -16.76 -2.60 -3.19
N GLY A 333 -17.95 -2.16 -3.64
CA GLY A 333 -18.42 -0.78 -3.49
C GLY A 333 -17.66 0.21 -4.40
N PRO A 334 -17.47 1.47 -3.98
CA PRO A 334 -16.70 2.46 -4.73
C PRO A 334 -15.17 2.31 -4.57
N ALA A 335 -14.68 1.19 -4.04
CA ALA A 335 -13.25 0.92 -3.90
C ALA A 335 -12.58 0.65 -5.26
N ARG A 336 -11.35 1.13 -5.44
CA ARG A 336 -10.52 0.94 -6.64
C ARG A 336 -9.06 0.72 -6.27
N PHE A 337 -8.29 0.11 -7.15
CA PHE A 337 -6.84 0.01 -7.08
C PHE A 337 -6.16 1.06 -7.96
N ARG A 338 -4.94 1.48 -7.61
CA ARG A 338 -4.09 2.29 -8.49
C ARG A 338 -2.75 1.58 -8.63
N LEU A 339 -2.35 1.24 -9.86
CA LEU A 339 -1.02 0.68 -10.14
C LEU A 339 -0.13 1.78 -10.73
N ALA A 340 0.98 2.07 -10.06
CA ALA A 340 1.98 3.07 -10.43
C ALA A 340 3.39 2.48 -10.44
N GLY A 341 4.32 3.18 -11.11
CA GLY A 341 5.71 2.75 -11.23
C GLY A 341 5.86 1.37 -11.90
N ASP A 342 6.81 0.59 -11.41
CA ASP A 342 7.09 -0.78 -11.88
C ASP A 342 6.30 -1.84 -11.11
N SER A 343 5.12 -1.48 -10.60
CA SER A 343 4.29 -2.40 -9.82
C SER A 343 3.83 -3.60 -10.63
N THR A 344 3.98 -4.80 -10.07
CA THR A 344 3.60 -6.07 -10.71
C THR A 344 2.55 -6.80 -9.89
N VAL A 345 1.62 -7.46 -10.59
CA VAL A 345 0.54 -8.22 -9.97
C VAL A 345 0.47 -9.59 -10.63
N GLN A 346 0.55 -10.64 -9.83
CA GLN A 346 0.56 -12.01 -10.32
C GLN A 346 -0.79 -12.44 -10.89
N GLU A 347 -1.87 -12.12 -10.17
CA GLU A 347 -3.24 -12.43 -10.55
C GLU A 347 -4.21 -11.32 -10.11
N VAL A 348 -5.25 -11.09 -10.90
CA VAL A 348 -6.38 -10.21 -10.57
C VAL A 348 -7.64 -11.07 -10.59
N ASP A 349 -8.34 -11.18 -9.47
CA ASP A 349 -9.59 -11.90 -9.40
C ASP A 349 -10.57 -11.33 -10.44
N LEU A 350 -11.02 -12.19 -11.36
CA LEU A 350 -11.94 -11.81 -12.43
C LEU A 350 -13.40 -12.04 -12.02
N GLY A 351 -13.66 -12.73 -10.91
CA GLY A 351 -14.99 -13.19 -10.53
C GLY A 351 -15.69 -13.93 -11.68
N SER A 352 -16.92 -13.53 -11.97
CA SER A 352 -17.72 -14.08 -13.09
C SER A 352 -17.54 -13.30 -14.41
N ALA A 353 -16.48 -12.50 -14.56
CA ALA A 353 -16.32 -11.64 -15.73
C ALA A 353 -15.98 -12.44 -17.01
N VAL A 354 -16.78 -12.23 -18.05
CA VAL A 354 -16.55 -12.76 -19.40
C VAL A 354 -16.31 -11.63 -20.39
N PHE A 355 -15.14 -11.60 -21.03
CA PHE A 355 -14.77 -10.55 -21.97
C PHE A 355 -15.02 -10.99 -23.41
N ARG A 356 -16.20 -10.67 -23.94
CA ARG A 356 -16.55 -10.88 -25.36
C ARG A 356 -16.38 -9.62 -26.21
N ARG A 357 -16.38 -8.44 -25.57
CA ARG A 357 -16.32 -7.13 -26.23
C ARG A 357 -15.38 -6.17 -25.51
N SER A 358 -14.89 -5.19 -26.26
CA SER A 358 -13.99 -4.16 -25.75
C SER A 358 -14.55 -3.32 -24.63
N SER A 359 -15.84 -3.01 -24.68
CA SER A 359 -16.52 -2.26 -23.63
C SER A 359 -16.58 -3.02 -22.31
N GLN A 360 -16.65 -4.36 -22.33
CA GLN A 360 -16.68 -5.17 -21.11
C GLN A 360 -15.34 -5.17 -20.40
N VAL A 361 -14.24 -5.24 -21.16
CA VAL A 361 -12.87 -5.11 -20.64
C VAL A 361 -12.66 -3.74 -20.01
N ASN A 362 -13.00 -2.67 -20.73
CA ASN A 362 -12.81 -1.31 -20.22
C ASN A 362 -13.69 -1.05 -18.99
N GLY A 363 -14.96 -1.48 -19.02
CA GLY A 363 -15.86 -1.35 -17.88
C GLY A 363 -15.43 -2.17 -16.66
N PHE A 364 -14.75 -3.31 -16.86
CA PHE A 364 -14.12 -4.05 -15.77
C PHE A 364 -12.90 -3.29 -15.22
N LEU A 365 -12.01 -2.82 -16.10
CA LEU A 365 -10.81 -2.09 -15.69
C LEU A 365 -11.15 -0.77 -14.98
N GLU A 366 -12.17 -0.05 -15.41
CA GLU A 366 -12.68 1.18 -14.76
C GLU A 366 -13.39 0.88 -13.43
N ARG A 367 -13.87 -0.35 -13.25
CA ARG A 367 -14.44 -0.83 -11.97
C ARG A 367 -13.37 -1.30 -11.00
N VAL A 368 -12.25 -1.82 -11.47
CA VAL A 368 -11.19 -2.35 -10.60
C VAL A 368 -10.13 -1.29 -10.34
N PHE A 369 -9.77 -0.50 -11.33
CA PHE A 369 -8.67 0.46 -11.29
C PHE A 369 -9.16 1.90 -11.44
N THR A 370 -8.49 2.83 -10.78
CA THR A 370 -8.74 4.28 -10.94
C THR A 370 -8.32 4.79 -12.31
N ARG A 371 -7.22 4.26 -12.85
CA ARG A 371 -6.68 4.59 -14.17
C ARG A 371 -6.25 3.32 -14.88
N VAL A 372 -6.62 3.21 -16.16
CA VAL A 372 -6.25 2.08 -17.00
C VAL A 372 -4.83 2.27 -17.56
N THR A 373 -3.83 1.83 -16.80
CA THR A 373 -2.40 1.85 -17.17
C THR A 373 -1.98 0.58 -17.92
N ALA A 374 -0.79 0.57 -18.51
CA ALA A 374 -0.21 -0.64 -19.13
C ALA A 374 -0.11 -1.78 -18.11
N ASN A 375 0.30 -1.49 -16.88
CA ASN A 375 0.42 -2.47 -15.79
C ASN A 375 -0.95 -3.08 -15.43
N SER A 376 -2.02 -2.28 -15.40
CA SER A 376 -3.37 -2.80 -15.13
C SER A 376 -3.86 -3.75 -16.23
N LEU A 377 -3.52 -3.46 -17.49
CA LEU A 377 -3.86 -4.33 -18.61
C LEU A 377 -3.04 -5.63 -18.60
N GLU A 378 -1.73 -5.53 -18.31
CA GLU A 378 -0.86 -6.70 -18.25
C GLU A 378 -1.25 -7.61 -17.08
N ALA A 379 -1.61 -7.06 -15.92
CA ALA A 379 -2.10 -7.82 -14.76
C ALA A 379 -3.38 -8.64 -15.07
N VAL A 380 -4.33 -8.07 -15.81
CA VAL A 380 -5.53 -8.81 -16.24
C VAL A 380 -5.18 -9.83 -17.32
N ARG A 381 -4.26 -9.49 -18.23
CA ARG A 381 -3.80 -10.39 -19.29
C ARG A 381 -3.08 -11.62 -18.75
N THR A 382 -2.16 -11.45 -17.80
CA THR A 382 -1.43 -12.57 -17.15
C THR A 382 -2.42 -13.51 -16.46
N THR A 383 -3.45 -12.95 -15.82
CA THR A 383 -4.53 -13.73 -15.20
C THR A 383 -5.31 -14.55 -16.22
N LEU A 384 -5.76 -13.93 -17.33
CA LEU A 384 -6.49 -14.64 -18.38
C LEU A 384 -5.65 -15.73 -19.05
N ALA A 385 -4.34 -15.47 -19.24
CA ALA A 385 -3.42 -16.46 -19.76
C ALA A 385 -3.31 -17.68 -18.83
N ARG A 386 -3.23 -17.46 -17.51
CA ARG A 386 -3.23 -18.53 -16.49
C ARG A 386 -4.52 -19.34 -16.49
N GLN A 387 -5.66 -18.68 -16.63
CA GLN A 387 -6.97 -19.34 -16.74
C GLN A 387 -7.23 -20.00 -18.11
N ARG A 388 -6.22 -20.08 -18.99
CA ARG A 388 -6.28 -20.64 -20.35
C ARG A 388 -7.30 -19.95 -21.27
N ARG A 389 -7.64 -18.69 -21.00
CA ARG A 389 -8.53 -17.86 -21.83
C ARG A 389 -7.71 -17.10 -22.87
N THR A 390 -7.01 -17.84 -23.72
CA THR A 390 -5.98 -17.34 -24.65
C THR A 390 -6.51 -16.31 -25.65
N ALA A 391 -7.73 -16.50 -26.17
CA ALA A 391 -8.36 -15.56 -27.11
C ALA A 391 -8.55 -14.15 -26.49
N GLU A 392 -8.93 -14.08 -25.23
CA GLU A 392 -9.14 -12.82 -24.51
C GLU A 392 -7.82 -12.18 -24.09
N ALA A 393 -6.86 -13.00 -23.64
CA ALA A 393 -5.51 -12.55 -23.32
C ALA A 393 -4.79 -11.95 -24.54
N ASP A 394 -4.97 -12.54 -25.72
CA ASP A 394 -4.43 -12.02 -26.98
C ASP A 394 -5.08 -10.68 -27.36
N GLU A 395 -6.40 -10.52 -27.18
CA GLU A 395 -7.06 -9.24 -27.43
C GLU A 395 -6.51 -8.12 -26.54
N LEU A 396 -6.27 -8.41 -25.26
CA LEU A 396 -5.63 -7.47 -24.34
C LEU A 396 -4.19 -7.15 -24.75
N TYR A 397 -3.41 -8.15 -25.16
CA TYR A 397 -2.05 -7.95 -25.66
C TYR A 397 -2.01 -6.94 -26.81
N TYR A 398 -2.89 -7.11 -27.80
CA TYR A 398 -2.97 -6.20 -28.93
C TYR A 398 -3.30 -4.76 -28.50
N ARG A 399 -4.12 -4.58 -27.45
CA ARG A 399 -4.45 -3.25 -26.94
C ARG A 399 -3.31 -2.59 -26.18
N ILE A 400 -2.58 -3.37 -25.38
CA ILE A 400 -1.36 -2.88 -24.70
C ILE A 400 -0.40 -2.33 -25.75
N ARG A 401 -0.13 -3.12 -26.79
CA ARG A 401 0.73 -2.71 -27.91
C ARG A 401 0.20 -1.51 -28.70
N GLN A 402 -1.12 -1.43 -28.95
CA GLN A 402 -1.72 -0.26 -29.60
C GLN A 402 -1.56 1.02 -28.77
N ARG A 403 -1.66 0.94 -27.44
CA ARG A 403 -1.46 2.10 -26.54
C ARG A 403 0.01 2.51 -26.46
N GLU A 404 0.92 1.57 -26.35
CA GLU A 404 2.37 1.85 -26.41
C GLU A 404 2.76 2.51 -27.74
N ALA A 405 2.20 2.02 -28.86
CA ALA A 405 2.39 2.61 -30.17
C ALA A 405 1.78 4.02 -30.27
N ALA A 406 0.64 4.27 -29.62
CA ALA A 406 0.04 5.59 -29.54
C ALA A 406 0.81 6.59 -28.66
N GLN A 407 1.85 6.16 -27.94
CA GLN A 407 2.73 7.03 -27.15
C GLN A 407 4.07 7.32 -27.83
N THR A 408 4.45 6.57 -28.87
CA THR A 408 5.71 6.79 -29.62
C THR A 408 5.61 8.02 -30.56
N PRO A 409 6.69 8.73 -30.92
CA PRO A 409 6.62 9.89 -31.81
C PRO A 409 6.13 9.54 -33.22
N TRP A 410 5.46 10.50 -33.88
CA TRP A 410 4.67 10.27 -35.11
C TRP A 410 5.44 9.58 -36.26
N LEU A 411 6.72 9.92 -36.45
CA LEU A 411 7.58 9.32 -37.48
C LEU A 411 7.84 7.83 -37.22
N ARG A 412 8.08 7.46 -35.96
CA ARG A 412 8.21 6.04 -35.56
C ARG A 412 6.88 5.31 -35.62
N ARG A 413 5.75 5.99 -35.38
CA ARG A 413 4.41 5.42 -35.59
C ARG A 413 4.16 5.04 -37.04
N TRP A 414 4.53 5.88 -38.00
CA TRP A 414 4.32 5.59 -39.42
C TRP A 414 5.16 4.42 -39.92
N VAL A 415 6.45 4.38 -39.57
CA VAL A 415 7.35 3.28 -39.95
C VAL A 415 6.94 1.99 -39.23
N GLY A 416 6.63 2.06 -37.93
CA GLY A 416 6.23 0.92 -37.11
C GLY A 416 4.86 0.35 -37.47
N HIS A 417 3.83 1.18 -37.65
CA HIS A 417 2.49 0.73 -38.07
C HIS A 417 2.41 0.36 -39.55
N GLY A 418 3.16 1.03 -40.42
CA GLY A 418 3.15 0.80 -41.87
C GLY A 418 3.85 -0.51 -42.24
N LEU A 419 5.11 -0.66 -41.84
CA LEU A 419 5.92 -1.83 -42.20
C LEU A 419 5.68 -3.00 -41.24
N LEU A 420 5.90 -2.85 -39.93
CA LEU A 420 5.85 -3.98 -38.97
C LEU A 420 4.43 -4.36 -38.53
N GLY A 421 3.56 -3.38 -38.29
CA GLY A 421 2.17 -3.62 -37.86
C GLY A 421 1.20 -3.96 -39.01
N GLY A 422 1.46 -3.41 -40.20
CA GLY A 422 0.61 -3.57 -41.39
C GLY A 422 0.93 -4.82 -42.21
N VAL A 423 2.22 -5.10 -42.43
CA VAL A 423 2.68 -6.22 -43.28
C VAL A 423 2.99 -7.47 -42.45
N PHE A 424 3.62 -7.33 -41.28
CA PHE A 424 4.07 -8.47 -40.47
C PHE A 424 3.10 -8.87 -39.33
N GLY A 425 2.04 -8.09 -39.09
CA GLY A 425 1.07 -8.38 -38.02
C GLY A 425 1.65 -8.35 -36.61
N TRP A 426 2.80 -7.67 -36.43
CA TRP A 426 3.46 -7.57 -35.13
C TRP A 426 2.83 -6.44 -34.31
N GLY A 427 2.22 -6.77 -33.16
CA GLY A 427 1.64 -5.79 -32.23
C GLY A 427 0.33 -5.12 -32.65
N VAL A 428 -0.24 -5.46 -33.81
CA VAL A 428 -1.58 -4.98 -34.26
C VAL A 428 -2.35 -6.19 -34.80
N ARG A 429 -3.69 -6.23 -34.65
CA ARG A 429 -4.53 -7.16 -35.43
C ARG A 429 -4.11 -7.04 -36.89
N ALA A 430 -3.45 -8.06 -37.44
CA ALA A 430 -3.00 -8.06 -38.82
C ALA A 430 -4.17 -7.61 -39.69
N ARG A 431 -4.04 -6.45 -40.34
CA ARG A 431 -4.98 -6.04 -41.38
C ARG A 431 -5.04 -7.20 -42.36
N ASN A 432 -6.22 -7.46 -42.92
CA ASN A 432 -6.43 -8.60 -43.82
C ASN A 432 -5.27 -8.64 -44.83
N PRO A 433 -4.37 -9.66 -44.77
CA PRO A 433 -3.15 -9.68 -45.56
C PRO A 433 -3.45 -9.59 -47.06
N ALA A 434 -4.64 -10.06 -47.47
CA ALA A 434 -5.16 -9.86 -48.82
C ALA A 434 -5.25 -8.37 -49.21
N ARG A 435 -5.65 -7.46 -48.31
CA ARG A 435 -5.70 -6.02 -48.61
C ARG A 435 -4.31 -5.42 -48.79
N ALA A 436 -3.34 -5.80 -47.97
CA ALA A 436 -1.96 -5.34 -48.10
C ALA A 436 -1.32 -5.86 -49.41
N LEU A 437 -1.56 -7.13 -49.75
CA LEU A 437 -1.17 -7.71 -51.03
C LEU A 437 -1.80 -6.96 -52.21
N VAL A 438 -3.11 -6.73 -52.18
CA VAL A 438 -3.82 -5.99 -53.23
C VAL A 438 -3.28 -4.57 -53.39
N CYS A 439 -3.03 -3.86 -52.29
CA CYS A 439 -2.40 -2.53 -52.35
C CYS A 439 -0.99 -2.59 -52.93
N GLY A 440 -0.18 -3.60 -52.57
CA GLY A 440 1.16 -3.80 -53.13
C GLY A 440 1.13 -4.08 -54.63
N ILE A 441 0.24 -4.97 -55.07
CA ILE A 441 0.01 -5.28 -56.49
C ILE A 441 -0.44 -4.02 -57.25
N LEU A 442 -1.39 -3.25 -56.72
CA LEU A 442 -1.87 -2.02 -57.34
C LEU A 442 -0.77 -0.96 -57.42
N ALA A 443 0.02 -0.78 -56.36
CA ALA A 443 1.14 0.16 -56.35
C ALA A 443 2.22 -0.24 -57.37
N THR A 444 2.56 -1.52 -57.46
CA THR A 444 3.47 -2.04 -58.47
C THR A 444 2.90 -1.87 -59.89
N ALA A 445 1.60 -2.10 -60.10
CA ALA A 445 0.94 -1.89 -61.39
C ALA A 445 0.98 -0.43 -61.83
N VAL A 446 0.82 0.52 -60.89
CA VAL A 446 0.95 1.96 -61.13
C VAL A 446 2.40 2.33 -61.39
N ALA A 447 3.36 1.80 -60.63
CA ALA A 447 4.78 2.05 -60.83
C ALA A 447 5.27 1.55 -62.20
N LEU A 448 4.84 0.34 -62.60
CA LEU A 448 5.06 -0.22 -63.94
C LEU A 448 4.47 0.67 -65.03
N ARG A 449 3.24 1.18 -64.81
CA ARG A 449 2.58 2.08 -65.75
C ARG A 449 3.31 3.41 -65.90
N LEU A 450 3.81 3.98 -64.79
CA LEU A 450 4.54 5.25 -64.77
C LEU A 450 5.97 5.12 -65.31
N SER A 451 6.63 3.99 -65.09
CA SER A 451 7.98 3.73 -65.61
C SER A 451 8.00 3.38 -67.10
N GLY A 452 6.83 3.21 -67.72
CA GLY A 452 6.70 2.83 -69.13
C GLY A 452 7.09 1.38 -69.41
N ALA A 453 7.24 0.56 -68.37
CA ALA A 453 7.54 -0.86 -68.49
C ALA A 453 6.22 -1.66 -68.44
N PRO A 454 5.84 -2.41 -69.50
CA PRO A 454 6.69 -3.00 -70.53
C PRO A 454 6.80 -2.19 -71.85
N PRO A 455 7.96 -2.22 -72.53
CA PRO A 455 8.11 -1.63 -73.86
C PRO A 455 7.22 -2.37 -74.87
N GLY A 456 6.50 -1.60 -75.71
CA GLY A 456 5.51 -2.11 -76.67
C GLY A 456 4.09 -1.51 -76.52
N LEU A 457 3.85 -0.71 -75.48
CA LEU A 457 2.60 0.03 -75.28
C LEU A 457 2.80 1.49 -75.72
N GLY A 458 2.72 1.73 -77.04
CA GLY A 458 2.91 3.02 -77.70
C GLY A 458 1.89 4.12 -77.39
N SER A 459 1.34 4.19 -76.18
CA SER A 459 0.49 5.30 -75.75
C SER A 459 0.80 5.68 -74.29
N GLN A 460 1.55 6.78 -74.12
CA GLN A 460 1.72 7.51 -72.84
C GLN A 460 0.41 8.15 -72.35
N ARG A 461 -0.77 7.70 -72.80
CA ARG A 461 -2.06 8.23 -72.35
C ARG A 461 -2.50 7.48 -71.08
N LEU A 462 -2.62 8.22 -69.99
CA LEU A 462 -3.05 7.75 -68.68
C LEU A 462 -4.43 7.06 -68.67
N THR A 463 -5.23 7.23 -69.73
CA THR A 463 -6.62 6.74 -69.86
C THR A 463 -6.77 5.43 -70.65
N ASP A 464 -5.68 4.83 -71.14
CA ASP A 464 -5.76 3.61 -71.95
C ASP A 464 -5.99 2.36 -71.06
N LEU A 465 -7.26 1.91 -71.00
CA LEU A 465 -7.70 0.78 -70.17
C LEU A 465 -6.96 -0.52 -70.48
N SER A 466 -6.62 -0.73 -71.76
CA SER A 466 -5.96 -1.95 -72.24
C SER A 466 -4.54 -2.09 -71.67
N ALA A 467 -3.84 -0.96 -71.56
CA ALA A 467 -2.48 -0.88 -71.06
C ALA A 467 -2.42 -1.01 -69.52
N ALA A 468 -3.39 -0.40 -68.82
CA ALA A 468 -3.55 -0.53 -67.38
C ALA A 468 -3.90 -1.99 -66.98
N GLY A 469 -4.73 -2.67 -67.77
CA GLY A 469 -5.02 -4.09 -67.56
C GLY A 469 -3.77 -4.98 -67.68
N LYS A 470 -2.94 -4.73 -68.70
CA LYS A 470 -1.68 -5.47 -68.89
C LYS A 470 -0.67 -5.25 -67.76
N SER A 471 -0.50 -4.01 -67.29
CA SER A 471 0.42 -3.72 -66.17
C SER A 471 -0.06 -4.35 -64.85
N LEU A 472 -1.38 -4.40 -64.63
CA LEU A 472 -1.96 -5.08 -63.46
C LEU A 472 -1.75 -6.59 -63.51
N VAL A 473 -2.02 -7.24 -64.65
CA VAL A 473 -1.78 -8.68 -64.83
C VAL A 473 -0.31 -9.01 -64.61
N PHE A 474 0.59 -8.17 -65.10
CA PHE A 474 2.03 -8.35 -64.92
C PHE A 474 2.46 -8.15 -63.45
N ALA A 475 1.92 -7.14 -62.76
CA ALA A 475 2.15 -6.96 -61.33
C ALA A 475 1.65 -8.15 -60.49
N CYS A 476 0.46 -8.67 -60.79
CA CYS A 476 -0.06 -9.90 -60.16
C CYS A 476 0.89 -11.07 -60.40
N ALA A 477 1.38 -11.24 -61.62
CA ALA A 477 2.28 -12.33 -61.99
C ALA A 477 3.60 -12.27 -61.22
N LEU A 478 4.18 -11.08 -61.07
CA LEU A 478 5.40 -10.86 -60.28
C LEU A 478 5.20 -11.12 -58.77
N TRP A 479 4.12 -10.61 -58.18
CA TRP A 479 3.86 -10.78 -56.74
C TRP A 479 3.46 -12.21 -56.37
N LEU A 480 2.81 -12.94 -57.29
CA LEU A 480 2.36 -14.33 -57.09
C LEU A 480 3.36 -15.37 -57.63
N ASN A 481 4.47 -14.93 -58.21
CA ASN A 481 5.48 -15.78 -58.86
C ASN A 481 4.90 -16.70 -59.95
N VAL A 482 3.88 -16.22 -60.67
CA VAL A 482 3.27 -16.96 -61.78
C VAL A 482 3.96 -16.54 -63.08
N GLY A 483 4.59 -17.50 -63.76
CA GLY A 483 5.23 -17.25 -65.05
C GLY A 483 4.21 -17.04 -66.15
N VAL A 484 3.89 -15.78 -66.48
CA VAL A 484 3.01 -15.43 -67.61
C VAL A 484 3.73 -15.39 -68.97
N GLY A 485 5.03 -15.70 -69.00
CA GLY A 485 5.88 -15.56 -70.19
C GLY A 485 6.16 -14.08 -70.47
N ALA A 486 7.37 -13.61 -70.16
CA ALA A 486 7.72 -12.23 -70.46
C ALA A 486 7.83 -12.03 -71.99
N PRO A 487 7.37 -10.91 -72.55
CA PRO A 487 7.69 -10.56 -73.93
C PRO A 487 9.22 -10.51 -74.06
N SER A 488 9.76 -11.17 -75.07
CA SER A 488 11.20 -11.40 -75.32
C SER A 488 12.04 -10.12 -75.43
N GLU A 489 11.40 -8.96 -75.47
CA GLU A 489 11.95 -7.62 -75.68
C GLU A 489 12.26 -6.87 -74.36
N ALA A 490 11.88 -7.39 -73.20
CA ALA A 490 12.12 -6.75 -71.88
C ALA A 490 13.42 -7.21 -71.19
N LYS A 491 14.48 -7.55 -71.96
CA LYS A 491 15.77 -8.01 -71.41
C LYS A 491 16.72 -6.86 -71.06
N THR A 492 16.29 -5.91 -70.25
CA THR A 492 17.18 -4.89 -69.67
C THR A 492 17.64 -5.30 -68.26
N TYR A 493 18.83 -4.85 -67.86
CA TYR A 493 19.34 -5.10 -66.51
C TYR A 493 18.41 -4.51 -65.43
N ASP A 494 17.84 -3.34 -65.68
CA ASP A 494 16.90 -2.66 -64.78
C ASP A 494 15.60 -3.45 -64.59
N TRP A 495 15.08 -4.03 -65.67
CA TRP A 495 13.90 -4.88 -65.61
C TRP A 495 14.15 -6.15 -64.81
N THR A 496 15.31 -6.78 -65.05
CA THR A 496 15.71 -7.98 -64.33
C THR A 496 15.87 -7.71 -62.84
N ALA A 497 16.52 -6.60 -62.46
CA ALA A 497 16.67 -6.19 -61.06
C ALA A 497 15.31 -5.95 -60.39
N MET A 498 14.41 -5.24 -61.07
CA MET A 498 13.09 -4.93 -60.54
C MET A 498 12.20 -6.18 -60.43
N ALA A 499 12.25 -7.08 -61.41
CA ALA A 499 11.56 -8.36 -61.36
C ALA A 499 12.07 -9.24 -60.21
N VAL A 500 13.39 -9.32 -59.99
CA VAL A 500 14.00 -10.04 -58.87
C VAL A 500 13.54 -9.44 -57.53
N CYS A 501 13.56 -8.11 -57.38
CA CYS A 501 13.09 -7.44 -56.16
C CYS A 501 11.60 -7.72 -55.85
N PHE A 502 10.71 -7.65 -56.85
CA PHE A 502 9.30 -7.93 -56.64
C PHE A 502 9.01 -9.42 -56.40
N THR A 503 9.76 -10.31 -57.05
CA THR A 503 9.67 -11.77 -56.82
C THR A 503 10.08 -12.09 -55.38
N ILE A 504 11.22 -11.57 -54.92
CA ILE A 504 11.68 -11.72 -53.52
C ILE A 504 10.66 -11.13 -52.55
N GLY A 505 10.15 -9.93 -52.83
CA GLY A 505 9.10 -9.29 -52.03
C GLY A 505 7.83 -10.14 -51.95
N GLY A 506 7.39 -10.71 -53.07
CA GLY A 506 6.25 -11.63 -53.17
C GLY A 506 6.46 -12.92 -52.38
N ILE A 507 7.65 -13.54 -52.46
CA ILE A 507 8.01 -14.74 -51.68
C ILE A 507 7.98 -14.44 -50.18
N ILE A 508 8.59 -13.34 -49.74
CA ILE A 508 8.60 -12.94 -48.33
C ILE A 508 7.15 -12.73 -47.85
N PHE A 509 6.35 -11.99 -48.63
CA PHE A 509 4.97 -11.66 -48.27
C PHE A 509 4.06 -12.90 -48.21
N THR A 510 4.16 -13.80 -49.19
CA THR A 510 3.39 -15.05 -49.22
C THR A 510 3.78 -15.96 -48.07
N THR A 511 5.07 -16.11 -47.77
CA THR A 511 5.57 -16.89 -46.62
C THR A 511 5.03 -16.36 -45.30
N LEU A 512 5.06 -15.04 -45.10
CA LEU A 512 4.48 -14.40 -43.91
C LEU A 512 2.96 -14.62 -43.82
N THR A 513 2.25 -14.48 -44.95
CA THR A 513 0.80 -14.69 -44.99
C THR A 513 0.42 -16.11 -44.61
N VAL A 514 1.11 -17.11 -45.19
CA VAL A 514 0.91 -18.52 -44.85
C VAL A 514 1.26 -18.78 -43.38
N GLY A 515 2.37 -18.24 -42.87
CA GLY A 515 2.73 -18.35 -41.46
C GLY A 515 1.68 -17.77 -40.52
N ILE A 516 1.08 -16.62 -40.87
CA ILE A 516 -0.01 -16.00 -40.10
C ILE A 516 -1.28 -16.86 -40.15
N VAL A 517 -1.61 -17.44 -41.32
CA VAL A 517 -2.77 -18.33 -41.49
C VAL A 517 -2.60 -19.62 -40.69
N ILE A 518 -1.44 -20.28 -40.78
CA ILE A 518 -1.13 -21.48 -39.99
C ILE A 518 -1.23 -21.16 -38.49
N ARG A 519 -0.65 -20.05 -38.03
CA ARG A 519 -0.74 -19.63 -36.61
C ARG A 519 -2.19 -19.42 -36.17
N LYS A 520 -3.07 -18.94 -37.05
CA LYS A 520 -4.50 -18.78 -36.78
C LYS A 520 -5.30 -20.08 -36.84
N LEU A 521 -4.85 -21.09 -37.60
CA LEU A 521 -5.50 -22.39 -37.72
C LEU A 521 -5.10 -23.36 -36.59
N VAL A 522 -3.85 -23.26 -36.10
CA VAL A 522 -3.33 -24.08 -34.99
C VAL A 522 -3.90 -23.62 -33.64
N ARG A 523 -4.36 -22.37 -33.56
CA ARG A 523 -5.03 -21.79 -32.40
C ARG A 523 -6.53 -21.94 -32.54
#